data_AF-A0A817RLT1-F1
#
_entry.id   AF-A0A817RLT1-F1
#
_cell.length_a   1.000
_cell.length_b   1.000
_cell.length_c   1.000
_cell.angle_alpha   90.00
_cell.angle_beta   90.00
_cell.angle_gamma   90.00
#
_symmetry.space_group_name_H-M   'P 1'
#
loop_
_entity.id
_entity.type
_entity.pdbx_description
1 polymer ?
#
loop_
_entity_poly.entity_id
_entity_poly.type
_entity_poly.pdbx_seq_one_letter_code
_entity_poly.pdbx_strand_id
1 'polypeptide(L)'
;MNHQRSKTVLILDHSSFFARPSGVTFNVNVQNTDQQQQQQQQQQDQINNENTIGMKSLWTCVVECVLEYCRILFDIFEDDALITLIVTGIDQRDQSSCWNRYKNLSQCMDFFSGIQPPNERSTVNDDDLLKHSLNEGITALCTRSKKQNIPTDLDYTNSGHIILFSTFNSKRIQTIEKDAQIFHQSHNHMALEMTEYIFYFIF
;
A
#
# COMPACT_ATOMS: atom_id res chain seq x y z
N MET A 1 27.46 -0.51 13.81
CA MET A 1 26.75 0.23 12.75
C MET A 1 25.26 0.07 13.02
N ASN A 2 24.66 1.04 13.71
CA ASN A 2 23.21 1.02 13.96
C ASN A 2 22.52 1.29 12.62
N HIS A 3 22.06 0.24 11.95
CA HIS A 3 21.08 0.39 10.87
C HIS A 3 19.77 0.84 11.50
N GLN A 4 19.67 2.13 11.80
CA GLN A 4 18.42 2.76 12.18
C GLN A 4 17.51 2.65 10.97
N ARG A 5 16.48 1.82 11.07
CA ARG A 5 15.69 1.42 9.91
C ARG A 5 15.04 2.66 9.30
N SER A 6 15.22 2.74 8.00
CA SER A 6 15.01 3.93 7.23
C SER A 6 13.62 3.87 6.59
N LYS A 7 12.91 5.00 6.68
CA LYS A 7 11.61 5.33 6.10
C LYS A 7 11.11 4.38 5.00
N THR A 8 9.87 3.89 5.12
CA THR A 8 9.26 3.04 4.08
C THR A 8 8.05 3.73 3.46
N VAL A 9 8.06 3.89 2.13
CA VAL A 9 6.89 4.32 1.35
C VAL A 9 6.29 3.10 0.67
N LEU A 10 5.01 2.87 0.89
CA LEU A 10 4.22 1.87 0.17
C LEU A 10 3.37 2.59 -0.87
N ILE A 11 3.60 2.32 -2.14
CA ILE A 11 2.83 2.87 -3.26
C ILE A 11 1.94 1.76 -3.83
N LEU A 12 0.64 2.00 -3.90
CA LEU A 12 -0.34 1.05 -4.40
C LEU A 12 -1.00 1.58 -5.66
N ASP A 13 -0.93 0.81 -6.73
CA ASP A 13 -1.59 1.08 -8.00
C ASP A 13 -3.12 0.90 -7.86
N HIS A 14 -3.87 1.94 -8.21
CA HIS A 14 -5.34 1.98 -8.18
C HIS A 14 -5.95 1.99 -9.60
N SER A 15 -5.18 1.57 -10.61
CA SER A 15 -5.66 1.44 -11.98
C SER A 15 -6.85 0.49 -12.10
N SER A 16 -7.59 0.65 -13.20
CA SER A 16 -8.71 -0.25 -13.56
C SER A 16 -8.32 -1.73 -13.57
N PHE A 17 -7.03 -2.03 -13.81
CA PHE A 17 -6.52 -3.40 -13.77
C PHE A 17 -6.72 -4.07 -12.40
N PHE A 18 -6.56 -3.33 -11.30
CA PHE A 18 -6.64 -3.88 -9.94
C PHE A 18 -8.08 -4.18 -9.50
N ALA A 19 -9.09 -3.76 -10.25
CA ALA A 19 -10.46 -4.18 -10.03
C ALA A 19 -10.71 -5.65 -10.43
N ARG A 20 -9.83 -6.23 -11.26
CA ARG A 20 -9.96 -7.61 -11.74
C ARG A 20 -9.97 -8.62 -10.60
N PRO A 21 -10.69 -9.75 -10.76
CA PRO A 21 -10.65 -10.84 -9.79
C PRO A 21 -9.24 -11.44 -9.74
N SER A 22 -8.79 -11.77 -8.53
CA SER A 22 -7.49 -12.38 -8.24
C SER A 22 -7.29 -13.79 -8.81
N GLY A 23 -8.36 -14.45 -9.27
CA GLY A 23 -8.35 -15.85 -9.69
C GLY A 23 -8.48 -16.85 -8.53
N VAL A 24 -8.42 -16.38 -7.27
CA VAL A 24 -8.57 -17.24 -6.09
C VAL A 24 -10.00 -17.17 -5.56
N THR A 25 -10.65 -18.33 -5.49
CA THR A 25 -12.01 -18.48 -4.99
C THR A 25 -12.02 -18.78 -3.49
N PHE A 26 -13.05 -18.32 -2.79
CA PHE A 26 -13.32 -18.67 -1.40
C PHE A 26 -14.81 -18.91 -1.17
N ASN A 27 -15.13 -19.83 -0.28
CA ASN A 27 -16.52 -20.15 0.05
C ASN A 27 -17.07 -19.12 1.03
N VAL A 28 -18.13 -18.43 0.64
CA VAL A 28 -18.89 -17.58 1.53
C VAL A 28 -20.03 -18.42 2.09
N ASN A 29 -19.79 -19.05 3.24
CA ASN A 29 -20.86 -19.69 3.99
C ASN A 29 -21.65 -18.60 4.72
N VAL A 30 -22.76 -18.15 4.14
CA VAL A 30 -23.76 -17.36 4.87
C VAL A 30 -24.52 -18.33 5.78
N GLN A 31 -23.91 -18.71 6.89
CA GLN A 31 -24.66 -19.31 7.98
C GLN A 31 -25.45 -18.18 8.62
N ASN A 32 -26.74 -18.07 8.31
CA ASN A 32 -27.66 -17.25 9.08
C ASN A 32 -27.64 -17.78 10.53
N THR A 33 -26.91 -17.10 11.42
CA THR A 33 -26.76 -17.47 12.83
C THR A 33 -28.07 -17.34 13.62
N ASP A 34 -29.18 -16.94 12.99
CA ASP A 34 -30.48 -16.75 13.64
C ASP A 34 -31.45 -17.94 13.46
N GLN A 35 -31.04 -19.07 12.87
CA GLN A 35 -31.93 -20.23 12.66
C GLN A 35 -31.55 -21.53 13.40
N GLN A 36 -30.67 -21.49 14.41
CA GLN A 36 -30.34 -22.69 15.21
C GLN A 36 -31.14 -22.87 16.51
N GLN A 37 -32.29 -22.19 16.69
CA GLN A 37 -33.14 -22.45 17.87
C GLN A 37 -34.60 -22.81 17.61
N GLN A 38 -35.09 -22.95 16.37
CA GLN A 38 -36.45 -23.44 16.18
C GLN A 38 -36.57 -24.43 15.03
N GLN A 39 -37.24 -25.54 15.35
CA GLN A 39 -37.87 -26.54 14.48
C GLN A 39 -37.03 -27.77 14.13
N GLN A 40 -36.98 -28.69 15.11
CA GLN A 40 -37.40 -30.05 14.83
C GLN A 40 -38.87 -30.00 14.34
N GLN A 41 -39.10 -30.10 13.04
CA GLN A 41 -40.19 -30.86 12.41
C GLN A 41 -40.39 -30.47 10.94
N GLN A 42 -40.52 -31.52 10.12
CA GLN A 42 -41.02 -31.59 8.75
C GLN A 42 -39.98 -31.66 7.62
N GLN A 43 -40.16 -32.73 6.85
CA GLN A 43 -39.39 -33.19 5.70
C GLN A 43 -39.80 -32.43 4.43
N GLN A 44 -38.90 -32.48 3.43
CA GLN A 44 -39.09 -32.22 2.00
C GLN A 44 -39.21 -30.76 1.57
N ASP A 45 -38.04 -30.14 1.33
CA ASP A 45 -37.63 -29.76 -0.02
C ASP A 45 -36.09 -29.66 -0.07
N GLN A 46 -35.46 -30.57 -0.83
CA GLN A 46 -34.10 -30.38 -1.31
C GLN A 46 -34.15 -29.32 -2.40
N ILE A 47 -33.24 -28.33 -2.36
CA ILE A 47 -32.42 -27.81 -3.48
C ILE A 47 -31.86 -26.43 -3.07
N ASN A 48 -30.53 -26.33 -3.12
CA ASN A 48 -29.69 -25.12 -3.11
C ASN A 48 -29.31 -24.47 -1.76
N ASN A 49 -28.54 -25.20 -0.94
CA ASN A 49 -27.42 -24.55 -0.24
C ASN A 49 -26.33 -24.26 -1.28
N GLU A 50 -26.53 -23.23 -2.10
CA GLU A 50 -25.47 -22.71 -2.97
C GLU A 50 -24.43 -22.06 -2.07
N ASN A 51 -23.30 -22.74 -1.86
CA ASN A 51 -22.10 -22.10 -1.36
C ASN A 51 -21.77 -20.98 -2.36
N THR A 52 -22.03 -19.72 -2.00
CA THR A 52 -21.63 -18.58 -2.83
C THR A 52 -20.11 -18.57 -2.88
N ILE A 53 -19.55 -18.85 -4.05
CA ILE A 53 -18.11 -18.76 -4.26
C ILE A 53 -17.78 -17.29 -4.55
N GLY A 54 -17.12 -16.64 -3.61
CA GLY A 54 -16.60 -15.28 -3.78
C GLY A 54 -15.20 -15.29 -4.39
N MET A 55 -14.83 -14.18 -5.02
CA MET A 55 -13.46 -13.90 -5.45
C MET A 55 -13.09 -12.48 -5.06
N LYS A 56 -11.90 -12.28 -4.49
CA LYS A 56 -11.39 -10.95 -4.17
C LYS A 56 -10.85 -10.30 -5.43
N SER A 57 -10.96 -8.98 -5.53
CA SER A 57 -10.20 -8.24 -6.54
C SER A 57 -8.72 -8.22 -6.18
N LEU A 58 -7.86 -7.95 -7.17
CA LEU A 58 -6.43 -7.74 -6.94
C LEU A 58 -6.19 -6.58 -5.97
N TRP A 59 -6.99 -5.50 -6.05
CA TRP A 59 -6.95 -4.39 -5.10
C TRP A 59 -7.15 -4.87 -3.66
N THR A 60 -8.19 -5.67 -3.40
CA THR A 60 -8.42 -6.22 -2.07
C THR A 60 -7.24 -7.07 -1.61
N CYS A 61 -6.67 -7.91 -2.47
CA CYS A 61 -5.49 -8.70 -2.14
C CYS A 61 -4.26 -7.84 -1.79
N VAL A 62 -4.01 -6.75 -2.53
CA VAL A 62 -2.91 -5.83 -2.24
C VAL A 62 -3.13 -5.11 -0.91
N VAL A 63 -4.33 -4.59 -0.67
CA VAL A 63 -4.66 -3.92 0.60
C VAL A 63 -4.47 -4.86 1.79
N GLU A 64 -4.95 -6.11 1.69
CA GLU A 64 -4.73 -7.14 2.73
C GLU A 64 -3.24 -7.41 2.96
N CYS A 65 -2.45 -7.55 1.89
CA CYS A 65 -1.01 -7.76 1.97
C CYS A 65 -0.30 -6.59 2.68
N VAL A 66 -0.67 -5.35 2.33
CA VAL A 66 -0.11 -4.13 2.96
C VAL A 66 -0.50 -4.04 4.43
N LEU A 67 -1.75 -4.34 4.78
CA LEU A 67 -2.20 -4.34 6.16
C LEU A 67 -1.46 -5.38 7.01
N GLU A 68 -1.23 -6.58 6.48
CA GLU A 68 -0.42 -7.59 7.16
C GLU A 68 1.05 -7.17 7.30
N TYR A 69 1.63 -6.55 6.27
CA TYR A 69 2.97 -5.97 6.35
C TYR A 69 3.06 -4.92 7.47
N CYS A 70 2.10 -3.99 7.52
CA CYS A 70 2.01 -2.96 8.56
C CYS A 70 1.83 -3.58 9.95
N ARG A 71 0.97 -4.60 10.11
CA ARG A 71 0.77 -5.30 11.38
C ARG A 71 2.08 -5.87 11.91
N ILE A 72 2.81 -6.61 11.07
CA ILE A 72 4.10 -7.20 11.44
C ILE A 72 5.10 -6.09 11.82
N LEU A 73 5.12 -4.98 11.07
CA LEU A 73 6.01 -3.87 11.40
C LEU A 73 5.66 -3.20 12.72
N PHE A 74 4.38 -2.94 13.00
CA PHE A 74 3.95 -2.32 14.24
C PHE A 74 4.18 -3.23 15.45
N ASP A 75 4.00 -4.54 15.29
CA ASP A 75 4.26 -5.52 16.37
C ASP A 75 5.76 -5.65 16.70
N ILE A 76 6.66 -5.48 15.71
CA ILE A 76 8.11 -5.61 15.92
C ILE A 76 8.77 -4.29 16.32
N PHE A 77 8.32 -3.18 15.73
CA PHE A 77 9.01 -1.89 15.83
C PHE A 77 8.21 -0.83 16.58
N GLU A 78 6.97 -1.09 17.00
CA GLU A 78 6.12 -0.18 17.77
C GLU A 78 6.15 1.27 17.21
N ASP A 79 6.76 2.22 17.95
CA ASP A 79 6.88 3.64 17.58
C ASP A 79 8.04 3.96 16.61
N ASP A 80 8.84 2.97 16.22
CA ASP A 80 9.97 3.10 15.30
C ASP A 80 9.61 2.89 13.83
N ALA A 81 8.42 2.38 13.53
CA ALA A 81 7.95 2.21 12.16
C ALA A 81 7.59 3.56 11.50
N LEU A 82 8.41 4.01 10.55
CA LEU A 82 8.12 5.18 9.71
C LEU A 82 7.54 4.73 8.37
N ILE A 83 6.22 4.67 8.28
CA ILE A 83 5.49 4.20 7.09
C ILE A 83 4.67 5.33 6.49
N THR A 84 4.75 5.49 5.17
CA THR A 84 3.86 6.34 4.37
C THR A 84 3.13 5.48 3.36
N LEU A 85 1.80 5.65 3.27
CA LEU A 85 0.95 4.99 2.28
C LEU A 85 0.63 5.99 1.18
N ILE A 86 0.76 5.58 -0.08
CA ILE A 86 0.38 6.35 -1.28
C ILE A 86 -0.45 5.44 -2.17
N VAL A 87 -1.54 5.97 -2.70
CA VAL A 87 -2.45 5.25 -3.60
C VAL A 87 -2.57 6.07 -4.88
N THR A 88 -2.28 5.45 -6.01
CA THR A 88 -2.22 6.12 -7.31
C THR A 88 -3.55 6.75 -7.68
N GLY A 89 -3.53 7.97 -8.21
CA GLY A 89 -4.74 8.71 -8.60
C GLY A 89 -5.55 9.33 -7.45
N ILE A 90 -5.17 9.09 -6.20
CA ILE A 90 -5.79 9.71 -5.03
C ILE A 90 -4.86 10.82 -4.52
N ASP A 91 -5.34 12.06 -4.49
CA ASP A 91 -4.57 13.21 -4.00
C ASP A 91 -4.35 13.11 -2.48
N GLN A 92 -3.08 12.97 -2.10
CA GLN A 92 -2.66 12.73 -0.72
C GLN A 92 -1.57 13.71 -0.28
N ARG A 93 -1.50 14.89 -0.91
CA ARG A 93 -0.44 15.89 -0.67
C ARG A 93 -0.28 16.31 0.80
N ASP A 94 -1.34 16.27 1.60
CA ASP A 94 -1.28 16.56 3.05
C ASP A 94 -0.79 15.36 3.90
N GLN A 95 -0.65 14.18 3.31
CA GLN A 95 -0.37 12.91 4.00
C GLN A 95 1.07 12.42 3.78
N SER A 96 1.65 12.64 2.60
CA SER A 96 2.97 12.14 2.21
C SER A 96 4.14 12.78 2.98
N SER A 97 3.94 13.94 3.60
CA SER A 97 4.97 14.63 4.41
C SER A 97 5.05 14.16 5.87
N CYS A 98 4.13 13.30 6.34
CA CYS A 98 4.01 12.97 7.76
C CYS A 98 4.41 11.52 8.10
N TRP A 99 5.68 11.32 8.41
CA TRP A 99 6.31 10.03 8.76
C TRP A 99 5.80 9.32 10.03
N ASN A 100 4.76 9.82 10.71
CA ASN A 100 4.19 9.23 11.93
C ASN A 100 2.65 9.21 11.92
N ARG A 101 2.04 9.25 10.73
CA ARG A 101 0.58 9.26 10.61
C ARG A 101 -0.03 7.92 10.99
N TYR A 102 0.60 6.83 10.58
CA TYR A 102 0.14 5.46 10.83
C TYR A 102 1.01 4.85 11.93
N LYS A 103 0.45 4.76 13.13
CA LYS A 103 1.07 4.17 14.32
C LYS A 103 0.49 2.80 14.67
N ASN A 104 -0.65 2.47 14.09
CA ASN A 104 -1.34 1.22 14.33
C ASN A 104 -2.20 0.84 13.12
N LEU A 105 -2.64 -0.41 13.12
CA LEU A 105 -3.43 -0.97 12.03
C LEU A 105 -4.78 -0.27 11.84
N SER A 106 -5.41 0.22 12.91
CA SER A 106 -6.70 0.92 12.83
C SER A 106 -6.61 2.15 11.93
N GLN A 107 -5.55 2.94 12.05
CA GLN A 107 -5.35 4.13 11.20
C GLN A 107 -5.11 3.77 9.72
N CYS A 108 -4.43 2.64 9.46
CA CYS A 108 -4.29 2.14 8.09
C CYS A 108 -5.64 1.68 7.52
N MET A 109 -6.45 0.98 8.33
CA MET A 109 -7.80 0.56 7.95
C MET A 109 -8.71 1.75 7.67
N ASP A 110 -8.69 2.77 8.53
CA ASP A 110 -9.47 4.00 8.35
C ASP A 110 -9.10 4.68 7.04
N PHE A 111 -7.80 4.75 6.72
CA PHE A 111 -7.31 5.28 5.45
C PHE A 111 -7.87 4.51 4.24
N PHE A 112 -7.76 3.18 4.24
CA PHE A 112 -8.27 2.36 3.13
C PHE A 112 -9.80 2.35 3.04
N SER A 113 -10.52 2.51 4.16
CA SER A 113 -11.98 2.58 4.17
C SER A 113 -12.52 3.81 3.42
N GLY A 114 -11.73 4.90 3.36
CA GLY A 114 -12.06 6.09 2.59
C GLY A 114 -11.84 5.96 1.09
N ILE A 115 -11.20 4.88 0.63
CA ILE A 115 -10.85 4.67 -0.78
C ILE A 115 -11.84 3.70 -1.40
N GLN A 116 -12.52 4.16 -2.46
CA GLN A 116 -13.39 3.29 -3.24
C GLN A 116 -12.57 2.23 -3.98
N PRO A 117 -13.13 1.03 -4.24
CA PRO A 117 -12.49 0.07 -5.13
C PRO A 117 -12.17 0.68 -6.50
N PRO A 118 -11.09 0.24 -7.18
CA PRO A 118 -10.75 0.76 -8.50
C PRO A 118 -11.92 0.63 -9.48
N ASN A 119 -12.07 1.64 -10.33
CA ASN A 119 -13.13 1.64 -11.34
C ASN A 119 -12.67 0.86 -12.58
N GLU A 120 -13.31 -0.28 -12.84
CA GLU A 120 -13.06 -1.14 -14.02
C GLU A 120 -13.19 -0.39 -15.36
N ARG A 121 -13.99 0.69 -15.39
CA ARG A 121 -14.28 1.46 -16.61
C ARG A 121 -13.43 2.71 -16.75
N SER A 122 -12.47 2.93 -15.84
CA SER A 122 -11.57 4.07 -15.95
C SER A 122 -10.75 4.00 -17.23
N THR A 123 -10.71 5.10 -17.98
CA THR A 123 -9.87 5.28 -19.17
C THR A 123 -8.72 6.25 -18.92
N VAL A 124 -8.46 6.56 -17.65
CA VAL A 124 -7.39 7.49 -17.27
C VAL A 124 -6.04 6.86 -17.60
N ASN A 125 -5.06 7.69 -17.97
CA ASN A 125 -3.70 7.21 -18.22
C ASN A 125 -3.02 6.81 -16.89
N ASP A 126 -3.02 5.51 -16.60
CA ASP A 126 -2.49 4.95 -15.36
C ASP A 126 -0.97 5.18 -15.20
N ASP A 127 -0.21 5.30 -16.29
CA ASP A 127 1.23 5.49 -16.23
C ASP A 127 1.62 6.89 -15.75
N ASP A 128 0.90 7.93 -16.16
CA ASP A 128 1.16 9.30 -15.69
C ASP A 128 0.81 9.44 -14.20
N LEU A 129 -0.28 8.81 -13.77
CA LEU A 129 -0.67 8.77 -12.36
C LEU A 129 0.37 8.03 -11.52
N LEU A 130 0.86 6.90 -12.00
CA LEU A 130 1.89 6.12 -11.30
C LEU A 130 3.20 6.90 -11.16
N LYS A 131 3.61 7.62 -12.21
CA LYS A 131 4.78 8.52 -12.16
C LYS A 131 4.59 9.63 -11.14
N HIS A 132 3.40 10.20 -11.05
CA HIS A 132 3.09 11.22 -10.05
C HIS A 132 3.22 10.66 -8.62
N SER A 133 2.66 9.48 -8.36
CA SER A 133 2.77 8.80 -7.05
C SER A 133 4.21 8.41 -6.71
N LEU A 134 5.00 8.00 -7.70
CA LEU A 134 6.42 7.71 -7.51
C LEU A 134 7.19 8.96 -7.10
N ASN A 135 6.94 10.08 -7.79
CA ASN A 135 7.54 11.36 -7.43
C ASN A 135 7.13 11.78 -6.01
N GLU A 136 5.85 11.65 -5.65
CA GLU A 136 5.37 11.92 -4.29
C GLU A 136 6.06 11.04 -3.24
N GLY A 137 6.27 9.75 -3.53
CA GLY A 137 7.02 8.85 -2.64
C GLY A 137 8.48 9.26 -2.46
N ILE A 138 9.15 9.69 -3.52
CA ILE A 138 10.52 10.19 -3.44
C ILE A 138 10.57 11.51 -2.64
N THR A 139 9.62 12.43 -2.87
CA THR A 139 9.50 13.67 -2.08
C THR A 139 9.26 13.37 -0.60
N ALA A 140 8.41 12.39 -0.28
CA ALA A 140 8.19 11.95 1.09
C ALA A 140 9.50 11.51 1.73
N LEU A 141 10.31 10.70 1.04
CA LEU A 141 11.60 10.22 1.55
C LEU A 141 12.60 11.35 1.80
N CYS A 142 12.60 12.38 0.96
CA CYS A 142 13.41 13.59 1.16
C CYS A 142 12.94 14.42 2.37
N THR A 143 11.67 14.29 2.79
CA THR A 143 11.14 15.01 3.95
C THR A 143 11.66 14.41 5.25
N ARG A 144 12.24 15.21 6.14
CA ARG A 144 12.79 14.73 7.41
C ARG A 144 11.71 14.18 8.35
N SER A 145 11.99 13.06 9.02
CA SER A 145 11.15 12.56 10.10
C SER A 145 11.45 13.30 11.41
N LYS A 146 10.54 13.22 12.39
CA LYS A 146 10.76 13.84 13.71
C LYS A 146 12.04 13.37 14.39
N LYS A 147 12.44 12.11 14.17
CA LYS A 147 13.68 11.51 14.73
C LYS A 147 14.94 12.07 14.06
N GLN A 148 14.82 12.51 12.81
CA GLN A 148 15.90 13.14 12.04
C GLN A 148 16.07 14.63 12.33
N ASN A 149 15.05 15.28 12.91
CA ASN A 149 15.11 16.70 13.29
C ASN A 149 15.88 16.96 14.59
N ILE A 150 16.34 15.91 15.27
CA ILE A 150 17.16 16.05 16.47
C ILE A 150 18.60 16.34 16.00
N PRO A 151 19.17 17.52 16.32
CA PRO A 151 20.54 17.84 15.95
C PRO A 151 21.49 17.00 16.80
N THR A 152 21.86 15.83 16.30
CA THR A 152 23.00 15.08 16.78
C THR A 152 24.18 15.34 15.85
N ASP A 153 25.37 15.58 16.40
CA ASP A 153 26.69 15.77 15.75
C ASP A 153 27.16 14.58 14.87
N LEU A 154 26.25 13.74 14.41
CA LEU A 154 26.51 12.52 13.64
C LEU A 154 26.06 12.74 12.20
N ASP A 155 26.91 12.32 11.26
CA ASP A 155 26.60 12.18 9.83
C ASP A 155 25.33 11.33 9.66
N TYR A 156 24.17 11.99 9.64
CA TYR A 156 22.90 11.32 9.50
C TYR A 156 22.65 11.06 8.01
N THR A 157 22.68 9.80 7.60
CA THR A 157 22.29 9.40 6.24
C THR A 157 20.77 9.30 6.17
N ASN A 158 20.13 10.17 5.40
CA ASN A 158 18.74 9.97 5.02
C ASN A 158 18.68 8.77 4.06
N SER A 159 17.94 7.75 4.42
CA SER A 159 17.71 6.61 3.53
C SER A 159 16.28 6.15 3.67
N GLY A 160 15.87 5.26 2.79
CA GLY A 160 14.54 4.68 2.82
C GLY A 160 14.28 3.72 1.69
N HIS A 161 13.08 3.15 1.73
CA HIS A 161 12.64 2.11 0.83
C HIS A 161 11.33 2.53 0.20
N ILE A 162 11.20 2.29 -1.10
CA ILE A 162 9.91 2.36 -1.80
C ILE A 162 9.51 0.94 -2.19
N ILE A 163 8.34 0.52 -1.74
CA ILE A 163 7.70 -0.73 -2.15
C ILE A 163 6.53 -0.36 -3.03
N LEU A 164 6.58 -0.79 -4.29
CA LEU A 164 5.54 -0.49 -5.28
C LEU A 164 4.76 -1.76 -5.63
N PHE A 165 3.44 -1.70 -5.42
CA PHE A 165 2.48 -2.71 -5.84
C PHE A 165 1.80 -2.24 -7.12
N SER A 166 2.20 -2.81 -8.26
CA SER A 166 1.64 -2.47 -9.58
C SER A 166 1.81 -3.66 -10.52
N THR A 167 1.21 -3.58 -11.70
CA THR A 167 1.46 -4.54 -12.76
C THR A 167 2.70 -4.15 -13.55
N PHE A 168 3.63 -5.09 -13.67
CA PHE A 168 4.88 -4.83 -14.36
C PHE A 168 5.04 -5.70 -15.60
N ASN A 169 5.48 -5.08 -16.68
CA ASN A 169 6.14 -5.79 -17.78
C ASN A 169 7.60 -5.29 -17.85
N SER A 170 8.48 -6.03 -18.53
CA SER A 170 9.91 -5.72 -18.58
C SER A 170 10.21 -4.28 -19.01
N LYS A 171 9.43 -3.71 -19.94
CA LYS A 171 9.58 -2.33 -20.40
C LYS A 171 9.12 -1.31 -19.35
N ARG A 172 8.01 -1.61 -18.66
CA ARG A 172 7.44 -0.75 -17.61
C ARG A 172 8.39 -0.65 -16.42
N ILE A 173 9.02 -1.76 -16.02
CA ILE A 173 10.03 -1.78 -14.95
C ILE A 173 11.18 -0.84 -15.30
N GLN A 174 11.79 -0.99 -16.47
CA GLN A 174 12.91 -0.13 -16.91
C GLN A 174 12.52 1.35 -16.96
N THR A 175 11.29 1.65 -17.37
CA THR A 175 10.79 3.03 -17.41
C THR A 175 10.64 3.60 -16.00
N ILE A 176 10.05 2.84 -15.09
CA ILE A 176 9.85 3.25 -13.69
C ILE A 176 11.18 3.40 -12.96
N GLU A 177 12.12 2.47 -13.16
CA GLU A 177 13.48 2.57 -12.59
C GLU A 177 14.20 3.82 -13.10
N LYS A 178 14.11 4.11 -14.40
CA LYS A 178 14.68 5.31 -14.99
C LYS A 178 14.05 6.58 -14.43
N ASP A 179 12.72 6.63 -14.35
CA ASP A 179 11.99 7.77 -13.79
C ASP A 179 12.36 7.97 -12.31
N ALA A 180 12.44 6.88 -11.52
CA ALA A 180 12.88 6.91 -10.13
C ALA A 180 14.29 7.50 -9.99
N GLN A 181 15.24 7.09 -10.84
CA GLN A 181 16.60 7.63 -10.86
C GLN A 181 16.63 9.12 -11.20
N ILE A 182 15.84 9.55 -12.20
CA ILE A 182 15.72 10.96 -12.59
C ILE A 182 15.16 11.80 -11.43
N PHE A 183 14.05 11.35 -10.82
CA PHE A 183 13.44 12.04 -9.70
C PHE A 183 14.38 12.10 -8.50
N HIS A 184 15.11 11.02 -8.22
CA HIS A 184 16.09 10.96 -7.16
C HIS A 184 17.24 11.97 -7.37
N GLN A 185 17.82 12.00 -8.56
CA GLN A 185 18.88 12.95 -8.90
C GLN A 185 18.39 14.40 -8.82
N SER A 186 17.19 14.67 -9.33
CA SER A 186 16.58 16.00 -9.26
C SER A 186 16.35 16.43 -7.80
N HIS A 187 15.83 15.54 -6.96
CA HIS A 187 15.59 15.85 -5.55
C HIS A 187 16.88 15.96 -4.73
N ASN A 188 17.90 15.14 -4.97
CA ASN A 188 19.21 15.28 -4.31
C ASN A 188 19.99 16.52 -4.77
N HIS A 189 19.71 17.05 -5.96
CA HIS A 189 20.27 18.35 -6.35
C HIS A 189 19.59 19.49 -5.56
N MET A 190 18.30 19.34 -5.24
CA MET A 190 17.52 20.33 -4.49
C MET A 190 17.70 20.18 -2.97
N ALA A 191 17.85 18.96 -2.47
CA ALA A 191 18.10 18.62 -1.08
C ALA A 191 19.61 18.41 -0.91
N LEU A 192 20.29 19.30 -0.20
CA LEU A 192 21.74 19.36 0.00
C LEU A 192 22.39 18.12 0.69
N GLU A 193 21.71 16.97 0.75
CA GLU A 193 22.11 15.76 1.48
C GLU A 193 22.18 14.52 0.56
N MET A 194 23.22 13.71 0.74
CA MET A 194 23.36 12.40 0.11
C MET A 194 22.28 11.46 0.63
N THR A 195 21.45 10.95 -0.27
CA THR A 195 20.33 10.07 0.07
C THR A 195 20.45 8.80 -0.75
N GLU A 196 20.36 7.62 -0.12
CA GLU A 196 20.34 6.33 -0.82
C GLU A 196 18.95 5.68 -0.66
N TYR A 197 18.37 5.22 -1.77
CA TYR A 197 17.06 4.56 -1.78
C TYR A 197 17.14 3.19 -2.44
N ILE A 198 16.48 2.21 -1.83
CA ILE A 198 16.34 0.86 -2.37
C ILE A 198 14.88 0.66 -2.79
N PHE A 199 14.68 0.27 -4.06
CA PHE A 199 13.37 0.00 -4.63
C PHE A 199 13.08 -1.49 -4.60
N TYR A 200 11.93 -1.87 -4.03
CA TYR A 200 11.43 -3.24 -4.08
C TYR A 200 10.15 -3.29 -4.91
N PHE A 201 10.16 -4.14 -5.93
CA PHE A 201 8.97 -4.43 -6.74
C PHE A 201 8.36 -5.74 -6.24
N ILE A 202 7.10 -5.69 -5.83
CA ILE A 202 6.34 -6.90 -5.44
C ILE A 202 5.31 -7.16 -6.54
N PHE A 203 5.34 -8.38 -7.07
CA PHE A 203 4.56 -8.85 -8.22
C PHE A 203 3.25 -9.50 -7.79
#